data_AF-A0A7V1E5Z2-F1
#
_entry.id   AF-A0A7V1E5Z2-F1
#
_cell.length_a   1.000
_cell.length_b   1.000
_cell.length_c   1.000
_cell.angle_alpha   90.00
_cell.angle_beta   90.00
_cell.angle_gamma   90.00
#
_symmetry.space_group_name_H-M   'P 1'
#
loop_
_entity.id
_entity.type
_entity.pdbx_description
1 polymer ?
#
loop_
_entity_poly.entity_id
_entity_poly.type
_entity_poly.pdbx_seq_one_letter_code
_entity_poly.pdbx_strand_id
1 'polypeptide(L)'
;MGKEKLSHIRPKIEYDTIVRAAMDGFLLLDMDGHIVDVNDAYCQLIGYSRDELINMGISDVEAQEALEDVAARIEKVRKNGSDRFETKHRRKDGQI
;
A
#
# COMPACT_ATOMS: atom_id res chain seq x y z
N MET A 1 -25.13 -6.62 -28.77
CA MET A 1 -24.18 -5.59 -28.34
C MET A 1 -24.32 -5.40 -26.83
N GLY A 2 -23.49 -6.04 -25.99
CA GLY A 2 -23.69 -5.93 -24.52
C GLY A 2 -23.03 -6.95 -23.59
N LYS A 3 -21.90 -7.59 -23.94
CA LYS A 3 -21.23 -8.54 -23.03
C LYS A 3 -19.76 -8.21 -22.70
N GLU A 4 -19.14 -7.24 -23.36
CA GLU A 4 -17.69 -6.98 -23.21
C GLU A 4 -17.29 -5.99 -22.10
N LYS A 5 -18.22 -5.19 -21.54
CA LYS A 5 -17.86 -4.18 -20.51
C LYS A 5 -17.86 -4.69 -19.06
N LEU A 6 -18.33 -5.91 -18.79
CA LEU A 6 -18.52 -6.41 -17.41
C LEU A 6 -17.31 -7.16 -16.83
N SER A 7 -16.36 -7.60 -17.66
CA SER A 7 -15.22 -8.43 -17.21
C SER A 7 -14.19 -7.66 -16.39
N HIS A 8 -14.01 -6.36 -16.63
CA HIS A 8 -13.05 -5.52 -15.92
C HIS A 8 -13.63 -4.89 -14.63
N ILE A 9 -14.95 -4.95 -14.45
CA ILE A 9 -15.65 -4.33 -13.32
C ILE A 9 -15.65 -5.28 -12.10
N ARG A 10 -15.82 -6.59 -12.33
CA ARG A 10 -15.85 -7.58 -11.25
C ARG A 10 -14.53 -7.68 -10.44
N PRO A 11 -13.34 -7.71 -11.06
CA PRO A 11 -12.08 -7.84 -10.32
C PRO A 11 -11.86 -6.67 -9.34
N LYS A 12 -12.23 -5.45 -9.76
CA LYS A 12 -12.11 -4.26 -8.93
C LYS A 12 -13.08 -4.28 -7.75
N ILE A 13 -14.33 -4.71 -7.95
CA ILE A 13 -15.31 -4.81 -6.86
C ILE A 13 -14.87 -5.85 -5.83
N GLU A 14 -14.41 -7.01 -6.27
CA GLU A 14 -13.95 -8.08 -5.39
C GLU A 14 -12.70 -7.66 -4.60
N TYR A 15 -11.71 -7.07 -5.29
CA TYR A 15 -10.52 -6.51 -4.65
C TYR A 15 -10.89 -5.45 -3.60
N ASP A 16 -11.69 -4.45 -3.97
CA ASP A 16 -12.12 -3.39 -3.05
C ASP A 16 -12.85 -3.97 -1.83
N THR A 17 -13.72 -4.96 -2.04
CA THR A 17 -14.48 -5.59 -0.95
C THR A 17 -13.55 -6.31 0.01
N ILE A 18 -12.61 -7.11 -0.50
CA ILE A 18 -11.67 -7.88 0.31
C ILE A 18 -10.74 -6.95 1.09
N VAL A 19 -10.14 -5.98 0.41
CA VAL A 19 -9.15 -5.05 1.00
C VAL A 19 -9.78 -4.13 2.04
N ARG A 20 -11.00 -3.61 1.78
CA ARG A 20 -11.71 -2.75 2.72
C ARG A 20 -12.22 -3.49 3.95
N ALA A 21 -12.59 -4.77 3.82
CA ALA A 21 -13.09 -5.57 4.93
C ALA A 21 -11.97 -6.23 5.77
N ALA A 22 -10.72 -6.22 5.30
CA ALA A 22 -9.61 -6.83 6.02
C ALA A 22 -9.25 -6.04 7.28
N MET A 23 -8.93 -6.77 8.35
CA MET A 23 -8.40 -6.20 9.60
C MET A 23 -6.93 -5.83 9.49
N ASP A 24 -6.19 -6.49 8.59
CA ASP A 24 -4.80 -6.17 8.32
C ASP A 24 -4.71 -4.88 7.50
N GLY A 25 -3.65 -4.11 7.74
CA GLY A 25 -3.36 -2.92 6.96
C GLY A 25 -2.95 -3.28 5.53
N PHE A 26 -3.63 -2.69 4.55
CA PHE A 26 -3.28 -2.76 3.14
C PHE A 26 -2.95 -1.39 2.60
N LEU A 27 -1.91 -1.33 1.78
CA LEU A 27 -1.53 -0.17 1.01
C LEU A 27 -1.14 -0.63 -0.41
N LEU A 28 -1.43 0.20 -1.38
CA LEU A 28 -1.05 0.03 -2.78
C LEU A 28 0.00 1.08 -3.12
N LEU A 29 1.14 0.63 -3.66
CA LEU A 29 2.19 1.51 -4.15
C LEU A 29 2.24 1.46 -5.68
N ASP A 30 2.70 2.55 -6.29
CA ASP A 30 3.27 2.47 -7.63
C ASP A 30 4.73 1.98 -7.59
N MET A 31 5.35 1.84 -8.75
CA MET A 31 6.72 1.31 -8.86
C MET A 31 7.80 2.34 -8.52
N ASP A 32 7.42 3.59 -8.30
CA ASP A 32 8.30 4.66 -7.81
C ASP A 32 8.19 4.80 -6.27
N GLY A 33 7.31 4.02 -5.63
CA GLY A 33 7.14 3.98 -4.19
C GLY A 33 6.12 4.98 -3.64
N HIS A 34 5.35 5.65 -4.51
CA HIS A 34 4.27 6.53 -4.08
C HIS A 34 3.04 5.72 -3.65
N ILE A 35 2.39 6.17 -2.58
CA ILE A 35 1.17 5.53 -2.09
C ILE A 35 0.00 5.93 -3.00
N VAL A 36 -0.63 4.93 -3.62
CA VAL A 36 -1.78 5.09 -4.51
C VAL A 36 -3.08 4.92 -3.75
N ASP A 37 -3.14 3.97 -2.82
CA ASP A 37 -4.32 3.72 -2.00
C ASP A 37 -3.96 3.05 -0.68
N VAL A 38 -4.87 3.14 0.29
CA VAL A 38 -4.77 2.51 1.60
C VAL A 38 -6.16 2.08 2.07
N ASN A 39 -6.23 1.01 2.86
CA ASN A 39 -7.47 0.67 3.57
C ASN A 39 -7.57 1.38 4.92
N ASP A 40 -8.77 1.33 5.52
CA ASP A 40 -9.06 1.97 6.80
C ASP A 40 -8.21 1.39 7.95
N ALA A 41 -7.93 0.08 7.90
CA ALA A 41 -7.11 -0.60 8.90
C ALA A 41 -5.69 -0.04 8.94
N TYR A 42 -5.08 0.20 7.76
CA TYR A 42 -3.76 0.80 7.68
C TYR A 42 -3.78 2.23 8.21
N CYS A 43 -4.77 3.05 7.84
CA CYS A 43 -4.93 4.41 8.34
C CYS A 43 -5.00 4.45 9.88
N GLN A 44 -5.77 3.54 10.49
CA GLN A 44 -5.89 3.42 11.95
C GLN A 44 -4.56 2.99 12.59
N LEU A 45 -3.84 2.05 11.97
CA LEU A 45 -2.56 1.57 12.45
C LEU A 45 -1.53 2.70 12.56
N ILE A 46 -1.37 3.49 11.49
CA ILE A 46 -0.32 4.52 11.42
C ILE A 46 -0.77 5.92 11.84
N GLY A 47 -2.09 6.14 11.98
CA GLY A 47 -2.66 7.39 12.50
C GLY A 47 -2.71 8.54 11.49
N TYR A 48 -2.44 8.29 10.21
CA TYR A 48 -2.65 9.25 9.13
C TYR A 48 -4.01 9.04 8.48
N SER A 49 -4.59 10.12 7.96
CA SER A 49 -5.76 10.02 7.08
C SER A 49 -5.36 9.47 5.71
N ARG A 50 -6.32 8.88 5.01
CA ARG A 50 -6.12 8.42 3.62
C ARG A 50 -5.62 9.55 2.71
N ASP A 51 -6.20 10.74 2.82
CA ASP A 51 -5.85 11.88 1.98
C ASP A 51 -4.41 12.36 2.23
N GLU A 52 -3.91 12.26 3.46
CA GLU A 52 -2.50 12.50 3.74
C GLU A 52 -1.62 11.43 3.11
N LEU A 53 -2.00 10.16 3.28
CA LEU A 53 -1.18 9.02 2.84
C LEU A 53 -1.01 8.94 1.33
N ILE A 54 -2.06 9.20 0.54
CA ILE A 54 -1.95 9.17 -0.92
C ILE A 54 -1.09 10.30 -1.52
N ASN A 55 -0.67 11.26 -0.69
CA ASN A 55 0.28 12.32 -1.07
C ASN A 55 1.71 12.03 -0.56
N MET A 56 1.95 10.85 0.02
CA MET A 56 3.24 10.44 0.59
C MET A 56 3.89 9.32 -0.23
N GLY A 57 5.20 9.17 -0.09
CA GLY A 57 5.95 7.97 -0.46
C GLY A 57 6.00 6.98 0.71
N ILE A 58 6.17 5.69 0.40
CA ILE A 58 6.34 4.66 1.45
C ILE A 58 7.53 4.96 2.37
N SER A 59 8.57 5.60 1.84
CA SER A 59 9.73 6.04 2.62
C SER A 59 9.42 7.10 3.68
N ASP A 60 8.34 7.87 3.54
CA ASP A 60 7.95 8.88 4.53
C ASP A 60 7.43 8.25 5.83
N VAL A 61 6.90 7.03 5.75
CA VAL A 61 6.44 6.25 6.91
C VAL A 61 7.45 5.18 7.32
N GLU A 62 8.48 4.88 6.53
CA GLU A 62 9.52 3.92 6.91
C GLU A 62 10.35 4.45 8.11
N ALA A 63 10.60 3.59 9.11
CA ALA A 63 11.24 4.00 10.36
C ALA A 63 12.66 3.45 10.54
N GLN A 64 13.03 2.38 9.84
CA GLN A 64 14.28 1.65 10.04
C GLN A 64 15.14 1.54 8.79
N GLU A 65 14.51 1.43 7.61
CA GLU A 65 15.24 1.25 6.35
C GLU A 65 15.68 2.59 5.74
N ALA A 66 16.82 2.60 5.06
CA ALA A 66 17.23 3.75 4.26
C ALA A 66 16.44 3.81 2.94
N LEU A 67 16.48 4.95 2.24
CA LEU A 67 15.80 5.11 0.94
C LEU A 67 16.26 4.06 -0.08
N GLU A 68 17.55 3.71 -0.05
CA GLU A 68 18.15 2.74 -0.96
C GLU A 68 17.67 1.31 -0.68
N ASP A 69 17.41 0.97 0.59
CA ASP A 69 16.91 -0.35 0.99
C ASP A 69 15.46 -0.53 0.55
N VAL A 70 14.63 0.52 0.73
CA VAL A 70 13.25 0.57 0.22
C VAL A 70 13.24 0.43 -1.30
N ALA A 71 14.10 1.15 -2.02
CA ALA A 71 14.19 1.06 -3.48
C ALA A 71 14.64 -0.34 -3.94
N ALA A 72 15.63 -0.94 -3.27
CA ALA A 72 16.08 -2.30 -3.56
C ALA A 72 14.96 -3.33 -3.36
N ARG A 73 14.10 -3.11 -2.37
CA ARG A 73 12.94 -3.96 -2.10
C ARG A 73 11.87 -3.84 -3.18
N ILE A 74 11.55 -2.61 -3.63
CA ILE A 74 10.63 -2.38 -4.75
C ILE A 74 11.16 -3.10 -6.01
N GLU A 75 12.45 -2.98 -6.31
CA GLU A 75 13.05 -3.65 -7.46
C GLU A 75 13.04 -5.19 -7.32
N LYS A 76 13.21 -5.71 -6.10
CA LYS A 76 13.07 -7.16 -5.83
C LYS A 76 11.64 -7.65 -6.12
N VAL A 77 10.63 -6.90 -5.68
CA VAL A 77 9.21 -7.22 -5.99
C VAL A 77 8.97 -7.12 -7.50
N ARG A 78 9.51 -6.09 -8.17
CA ARG A 78 9.42 -5.95 -9.63
C ARG A 78 9.97 -7.17 -10.38
N LYS A 79 11.12 -7.67 -9.94
CA LYS A 79 11.80 -8.81 -10.58
C LYS A 79 11.15 -10.16 -10.27
N ASN A 80 10.73 -10.36 -9.03
CA ASN A 80 10.29 -11.67 -8.54
C ASN A 80 8.76 -11.81 -8.45
N GLY A 81 8.02 -10.72 -8.64
CA GLY A 81 6.57 -10.62 -8.47
C GLY A 81 6.11 -10.48 -7.01
N SER A 82 6.95 -10.81 -6.02
CA SER A 82 6.62 -10.69 -4.59
C SER A 82 7.85 -10.65 -3.70
N ASP A 83 7.66 -10.16 -2.48
CA ASP A 83 8.62 -10.30 -1.37
C ASP A 83 7.88 -10.49 -0.05
N ARG A 84 8.53 -11.09 0.95
CA ARG A 84 8.04 -11.18 2.33
C ARG A 84 9.14 -10.78 3.30
N PHE A 85 8.85 -9.80 4.13
CA PHE A 85 9.79 -9.17 5.04
C PHE A 85 9.03 -8.54 6.21
N GLU A 86 9.78 -8.16 7.25
CA GLU A 86 9.28 -7.34 8.35
C GLU A 86 9.91 -5.95 8.24
N THR A 87 9.13 -4.91 8.53
CA THR A 87 9.61 -3.53 8.66
C THR A 87 8.85 -2.84 9.80
N LYS A 88 9.22 -1.59 10.11
CA LYS A 88 8.47 -0.76 11.04
C LYS A 88 8.11 0.56 10.38
N HIS A 89 6.85 0.95 10.55
CA HIS A 89 6.39 2.24 10.08
C HIS A 89 6.23 3.21 11.24
N ARG A 90 6.68 4.45 11.03
CA ARG A 90 6.51 5.57 11.93
C ARG A 90 5.08 6.10 11.81
N ARG A 91 4.39 6.10 12.94
CA ARG A 91 3.05 6.67 13.10
C ARG A 91 3.12 8.20 13.03
N LYS A 92 1.97 8.84 12.77
CA LYS A 92 1.83 10.30 12.71
C LYS A 92 2.27 11.02 13.98
N ASP A 93 2.05 10.38 15.12
CA ASP A 93 2.49 10.87 16.44
C ASP A 93 3.98 10.65 16.72
N GLY A 94 4.72 10.08 15.76
CA GLY A 94 6.15 9.81 15.83
C GLY A 94 6.52 8.46 16.45
N GLN A 95 5.55 7.68 16.96
CA GLN A 95 5.80 6.35 17.51
C GLN A 95 6.15 5.33 16.41
N ILE A 96 6.86 4.26 16.77
CA ILE A 96 7.28 3.15 15.90
C ILE A 96 6.79 1.85 16.51
#